data_AF-A0A0D2SGI7-F1
#
_entry.id   AF-A0A0D2SGI7-F1
#
_cell.length_a   1.000
_cell.length_b   1.000
_cell.length_c   1.000
_cell.angle_alpha   90.00
_cell.angle_beta   90.00
_cell.angle_gamma   90.00
#
_symmetry.space_group_name_H-M   'P 1'
#
loop_
_entity.id
_entity.type
_entity.pdbx_description
1 polymer ?
#
loop_
_entity_poly.entity_id
_entity_poly.type
_entity_poly.pdbx_seq_one_letter_code
_entity_poly.pdbx_strand_id
1 'polypeptide(L)'
;MECMRLGYPPFDQRAYECRVQLTPLTYKGHMRKTDFPQKRKTKLFFWNEDDQRYQKHFPSLLELSSAVNSTIFLSFSLKLFAMPKGEIKIFLGKDMAAEEALDLSTLQSQLSETHEMWNQEMEKHQCQVDFLQDKIMEVKACLQGPEEESKEVDVLWRRVKTTATLLAYLKSKARVMAVPDLAHKSCGIKLLEGVGLVDKEGTPLSGWSRSADLASFDCVDEETWTGISRQQDSLDEQDGAYIGELIKSVQMVTDVMEVLVKRVIMAESETAMEKEKVTLGQEEIKRKAFQIENMSMKLEEMESFALGTNNILNEMRQRVEDLVEETSRQRQRAAENEQELSRVKQDFESLKSYVSSLISVRETLLSSEKQFQTIERLFERLVAKTTQLEGEKKQKEDEVQKLMEENVRLTALLDKKEAQLLAMNEQCKVMALSSSNI
;
A
#
# COMPACT_ATOMS: atom_id res chain seq x y z
N MET A 1 67.47 -36.81 -47.41
CA MET A 1 66.74 -35.61 -47.89
C MET A 1 65.30 -35.77 -47.40
N GLU A 2 65.01 -35.46 -46.15
CA GLU A 2 64.66 -34.14 -45.61
C GLU A 2 63.36 -33.53 -46.17
N CYS A 3 62.42 -33.30 -45.24
CA CYS A 3 61.30 -32.33 -45.22
C CYS A 3 60.17 -32.53 -46.26
N MET A 4 58.89 -32.63 -45.89
CA MET A 4 58.15 -31.77 -44.96
C MET A 4 57.05 -32.52 -44.18
N ARG A 5 56.95 -32.15 -42.90
CA ARG A 5 55.81 -32.34 -41.99
C ARG A 5 54.80 -31.21 -42.19
N LEU A 6 53.52 -31.54 -42.34
CA LEU A 6 52.32 -30.83 -41.86
C LEU A 6 51.26 -31.94 -41.76
N GLY A 7 50.65 -32.32 -40.63
CA GLY A 7 50.16 -31.54 -39.52
C GLY A 7 48.65 -31.79 -39.38
N TYR A 8 48.22 -33.04 -39.15
CA TYR A 8 46.84 -33.40 -38.78
C TYR A 8 46.84 -33.90 -37.33
N PRO A 9 45.95 -33.40 -36.44
CA PRO A 9 45.76 -34.03 -35.14
C PRO A 9 44.90 -35.30 -35.30
N PRO A 10 45.09 -36.32 -34.44
CA PRO A 10 44.28 -37.52 -34.46
C PRO A 10 42.87 -37.22 -33.92
N PHE A 11 41.87 -37.83 -34.55
CA PHE A 11 40.51 -37.97 -34.03
C PHE A 11 40.56 -38.63 -32.64
N ASP A 12 40.27 -37.86 -31.60
CA ASP A 12 40.04 -38.41 -30.26
C ASP A 12 38.55 -38.75 -30.12
N GLN A 13 38.26 -40.05 -30.21
CA GLN A 13 36.93 -40.63 -30.15
C GLN A 13 36.61 -41.04 -28.71
N ARG A 14 36.75 -40.11 -27.75
CA ARG A 14 36.36 -40.31 -26.34
C ARG A 14 36.03 -38.97 -25.69
N ALA A 15 34.75 -38.77 -25.39
CA ALA A 15 34.19 -38.04 -24.24
C ALA A 15 32.93 -37.26 -24.61
N TYR A 16 31.80 -37.96 -24.67
CA TYR A 16 30.49 -37.36 -24.31
C TYR A 16 29.66 -38.39 -23.53
N GLU A 17 30.20 -38.85 -22.40
CA GLU A 17 29.34 -39.27 -21.28
C GLU A 17 28.93 -38.00 -20.52
N CYS A 18 27.85 -37.37 -20.96
CA CYS A 18 27.13 -36.41 -20.10
C CYS A 18 26.42 -37.23 -19.01
N ARG A 19 27.16 -37.53 -17.94
CA ARG A 19 26.61 -38.08 -16.70
C ARG A 19 25.78 -36.98 -16.05
N VAL A 20 24.46 -37.04 -16.24
CA VAL A 20 23.49 -36.23 -15.50
C VAL A 20 23.56 -36.64 -14.03
N GLN A 21 24.37 -35.93 -13.24
CA GLN A 21 24.29 -35.99 -11.79
C GLN A 21 23.15 -35.07 -11.34
N LEU A 22 21.97 -35.65 -11.15
CA LEU A 22 20.90 -35.04 -10.35
C LEU A 22 21.35 -35.04 -8.89
N THR A 23 21.94 -33.94 -8.43
CA THR A 23 22.06 -33.65 -7.00
C THR A 23 20.68 -33.26 -6.44
N PRO A 24 20.17 -33.90 -5.38
CA PRO A 24 18.95 -33.45 -4.72
C PRO A 24 19.27 -32.18 -3.93
N LEU A 25 18.65 -31.05 -4.31
CA LEU A 25 18.62 -29.85 -3.48
C LEU A 25 17.73 -30.12 -2.27
N THR A 26 18.36 -30.49 -1.15
CA THR A 26 17.74 -30.45 0.16
C THR A 26 17.42 -29.01 0.54
N TYR A 27 16.15 -28.65 0.48
CA TYR A 27 15.62 -27.41 1.05
C TYR A 27 15.75 -27.48 2.58
N LYS A 28 16.80 -26.88 3.14
CA LYS A 28 16.90 -26.59 4.57
C LYS A 28 16.66 -25.11 4.78
N GLY A 29 15.48 -24.78 5.29
CA GLY A 29 15.14 -23.46 5.77
C GLY A 29 16.09 -23.05 6.89
N HIS A 30 16.68 -21.87 6.74
CA HIS A 30 17.33 -21.12 7.82
C HIS A 30 16.96 -19.65 7.65
N MET A 31 15.91 -19.24 8.37
CA MET A 31 15.67 -17.85 8.75
C MET A 31 16.86 -17.39 9.60
N ARG A 32 17.64 -16.41 9.12
CA ARG A 32 18.39 -15.49 9.98
C ARG A 32 18.27 -14.06 9.49
N LYS A 33 18.00 -13.21 10.47
CA LYS A 33 17.94 -11.74 10.47
C LYS A 33 19.31 -11.13 10.14
N THR A 34 19.30 -9.79 10.00
CA THR A 34 20.41 -8.80 9.97
C THR A 34 21.11 -8.67 8.60
N ASP A 35 21.30 -7.52 7.96
CA ASP A 35 21.21 -6.10 8.32
C ASP A 35 21.00 -5.23 7.05
N PHE A 36 20.35 -4.08 7.22
CA PHE A 36 20.28 -2.99 6.24
C PHE A 36 21.56 -2.14 6.26
N PRO A 37 22.00 -1.61 5.10
CA PRO A 37 22.61 -0.30 5.05
C PRO A 37 21.69 0.71 4.34
N GLN A 38 21.60 1.86 4.97
CA GLN A 38 20.74 2.99 4.66
C GLN A 38 21.37 3.89 3.57
N LYS A 39 20.49 4.59 2.84
CA LYS A 39 20.69 5.85 2.08
C LYS A 39 21.23 5.74 0.65
N ARG A 40 20.34 6.02 -0.32
CA ARG A 40 20.51 7.16 -1.23
C ARG A 40 19.19 7.91 -1.40
N LYS A 41 19.27 9.23 -1.25
CA LYS A 41 18.22 10.21 -1.50
C LYS A 41 18.10 10.42 -3.01
N THR A 42 16.88 10.38 -3.53
CA THR A 42 16.54 11.05 -4.79
C THR A 42 15.14 11.62 -4.65
N LYS A 43 15.09 12.96 -4.59
CA LYS A 43 13.90 13.76 -4.88
C LYS A 43 13.49 13.48 -6.31
N LEU A 44 12.23 13.10 -6.53
CA LEU A 44 11.53 13.48 -7.75
C LEU A 44 10.09 13.80 -7.38
N PHE A 45 9.70 15.04 -7.68
CA PHE A 45 8.32 15.50 -7.66
C PHE A 45 7.57 14.81 -8.78
N PHE A 46 6.42 14.20 -8.50
CA PHE A 46 5.31 14.15 -9.44
C PHE A 46 4.01 14.34 -8.68
N TRP A 47 3.29 15.37 -9.10
CA TRP A 47 1.93 15.67 -8.75
C TRP A 47 1.01 14.61 -9.39
N ASN A 48 0.07 14.07 -8.62
CA ASN A 48 -1.13 13.46 -9.17
C ASN A 48 -2.31 14.34 -8.75
N GLU A 49 -2.89 14.99 -9.75
CA GLU A 49 -4.28 15.43 -9.76
C GLU A 49 -5.20 14.20 -9.86
N ASP A 50 -6.45 14.42 -9.42
CA ASP A 50 -7.64 13.59 -9.63
C ASP A 50 -7.75 12.27 -8.83
N ASP A 51 -8.45 12.35 -7.69
CA ASP A 51 -9.77 11.70 -7.60
C ASP A 51 -10.56 12.20 -6.39
N GLN A 52 -11.44 13.19 -6.62
CA GLN A 52 -12.57 13.48 -5.75
C GLN A 52 -13.86 13.33 -6.54
N ARG A 53 -14.57 12.21 -6.34
CA ARG A 53 -16.03 12.12 -6.42
C ARG A 53 -16.49 10.70 -6.03
N TYR A 54 -17.04 10.54 -4.82
CA TYR A 54 -18.46 10.27 -4.61
C TYR A 54 -18.79 10.00 -3.13
N GLN A 55 -19.87 10.66 -2.69
CA GLN A 55 -20.79 10.34 -1.59
C GLN A 55 -20.33 10.48 -0.12
N LYS A 56 -20.90 11.48 0.57
CA LYS A 56 -22.11 11.27 1.40
C LYS A 56 -22.70 12.59 1.93
N HIS A 57 -24.01 12.74 1.75
CA HIS A 57 -24.88 13.58 2.57
C HIS A 57 -24.77 13.14 4.04
N PHE A 58 -24.53 14.08 4.96
CA PHE A 58 -25.19 14.25 6.27
C PHE A 58 -24.65 15.55 6.90
N PRO A 59 -25.52 16.48 7.37
CA PRO A 59 -25.06 17.66 8.07
C PRO A 59 -24.69 17.30 9.51
N SER A 60 -23.45 17.57 9.91
CA SER A 60 -22.99 17.45 11.29
C SER A 60 -23.63 18.56 12.15
N LEU A 61 -24.64 18.17 12.92
CA LEU A 61 -25.14 18.87 14.10
C LEU A 61 -24.08 18.85 15.21
N LEU A 62 -23.04 19.69 15.13
CA LEU A 62 -22.07 19.86 16.23
C LEU A 62 -21.25 21.17 16.17
N GLU A 63 -21.83 22.26 15.66
CA GLU A 63 -21.25 23.61 15.78
C GLU A 63 -22.27 24.68 16.23
N LEU A 64 -23.17 24.32 17.16
CA LEU A 64 -24.12 25.28 17.76
C LEU A 64 -24.32 25.10 19.27
N SER A 65 -23.28 24.69 20.01
CA SER A 65 -23.42 24.45 21.47
C SER A 65 -22.56 25.35 22.38
N SER A 66 -21.70 26.25 21.86
CA SER A 66 -20.88 27.11 22.73
C SER A 66 -21.31 28.58 22.80
N ALA A 67 -22.38 28.98 22.10
CA ALA A 67 -22.75 30.41 21.99
C ALA A 67 -24.05 30.85 22.69
N VAL A 68 -24.77 29.97 23.41
CA VAL A 68 -26.12 30.31 23.94
C VAL A 68 -26.19 30.52 25.46
N ASN A 69 -25.22 30.09 26.26
CA ASN A 69 -25.40 30.07 27.73
C ASN A 69 -24.82 31.25 28.52
N SER A 70 -24.31 32.31 27.88
CA SER A 70 -23.69 33.45 28.60
C SER A 70 -24.47 34.78 28.53
N THR A 71 -25.59 34.85 27.80
CA THR A 71 -26.28 36.14 27.52
C THR A 71 -27.58 36.33 28.32
N ILE A 72 -28.03 35.33 29.09
CA ILE A 72 -29.34 35.40 29.79
C ILE A 72 -29.23 35.73 31.28
N PHE A 73 -28.02 35.75 31.87
CA PHE A 73 -27.87 35.95 33.33
C PHE A 73 -27.52 37.37 33.78
N LEU A 74 -27.33 38.33 32.87
CA LEU A 74 -26.88 39.70 33.19
C LEU A 74 -27.95 40.79 33.02
N SER A 75 -29.18 40.47 32.61
CA SER A 75 -30.23 41.46 32.33
C SER A 75 -31.24 41.68 33.47
N PHE A 76 -31.12 41.02 34.63
CA PHE A 76 -32.16 41.04 35.68
C PHE A 76 -31.75 41.63 37.03
N SER A 77 -30.61 42.35 37.15
CA SER A 77 -30.17 42.89 38.45
C SER A 77 -29.77 44.37 38.50
N LEU A 78 -30.14 45.18 37.51
CA LEU A 78 -29.93 46.64 37.59
C LEU A 78 -31.12 47.43 37.03
N LYS A 79 -32.21 47.49 37.80
CA LYS A 79 -33.22 48.56 37.66
C LYS A 79 -34.20 48.62 38.83
N LEU A 80 -33.71 48.92 40.03
CA LEU A 80 -34.57 49.37 41.14
C LEU A 80 -33.70 50.03 42.23
N PHE A 81 -33.54 51.36 42.16
CA PHE A 81 -33.50 52.31 43.29
C PHE A 81 -32.98 53.68 42.84
N ALA A 82 -33.81 54.74 42.96
CA ALA A 82 -33.47 56.17 43.18
C ALA A 82 -34.68 57.04 42.76
N MET A 83 -35.51 57.55 43.69
CA MET A 83 -35.55 58.93 44.26
C MET A 83 -37.03 59.20 44.69
N PRO A 84 -37.45 60.31 45.37
CA PRO A 84 -36.77 61.31 46.22
C PRO A 84 -37.55 61.63 47.54
N LYS A 85 -36.99 62.43 48.47
CA LYS A 85 -37.77 63.25 49.42
C LYS A 85 -37.09 64.59 49.69
N GLY A 86 -37.85 65.68 49.57
CA GLY A 86 -37.47 67.05 49.93
C GLY A 86 -38.11 67.47 51.26
N GLU A 87 -37.48 68.44 51.93
CA GLU A 87 -37.93 69.06 53.17
C GLU A 87 -38.17 70.57 52.94
N ILE A 88 -39.28 71.10 53.48
CA ILE A 88 -39.57 72.53 53.60
C ILE A 88 -39.59 72.85 55.10
N LYS A 89 -38.88 73.91 55.49
CA LYS A 89 -38.75 74.42 56.86
C LYS A 89 -39.37 75.82 56.90
N ILE A 90 -40.37 76.05 57.75
CA ILE A 90 -40.94 77.37 58.03
C ILE A 90 -40.55 77.73 59.48
N PHE A 91 -39.97 78.92 59.66
CA PHE A 91 -39.67 79.54 60.95
C PHE A 91 -40.60 80.75 61.11
N LEU A 92 -41.27 80.84 62.27
CA LEU A 92 -42.12 81.95 62.69
C LEU A 92 -41.49 82.61 63.92
N GLY A 93 -41.61 83.93 64.00
CA GLY A 93 -41.40 84.70 65.23
C GLY A 93 -41.14 86.17 64.91
N LYS A 94 -41.39 87.14 65.79
CA LYS A 94 -42.24 87.31 66.98
C LYS A 94 -42.03 88.77 67.41
N ASP A 95 -42.96 89.32 68.21
CA ASP A 95 -42.78 90.44 69.16
C ASP A 95 -42.71 91.89 68.61
N MET A 96 -43.07 92.96 69.32
CA MET A 96 -44.01 93.31 70.42
C MET A 96 -43.81 94.82 70.73
N ALA A 97 -44.86 95.47 71.30
CA ALA A 97 -44.81 96.64 72.22
C ALA A 97 -44.43 98.03 71.63
N ALA A 98 -44.84 99.19 72.16
CA ALA A 98 -45.44 99.57 73.45
C ALA A 98 -46.10 100.98 73.39
N GLU A 99 -47.03 101.23 74.33
CA GLU A 99 -47.35 102.50 75.07
C GLU A 99 -47.82 103.75 74.27
N GLU A 100 -48.79 104.57 74.70
CA GLU A 100 -49.05 105.16 76.03
C GLU A 100 -50.55 105.46 76.32
N ALA A 101 -50.91 105.36 77.61
CA ALA A 101 -51.90 106.10 78.41
C ALA A 101 -53.31 106.45 77.85
N LEU A 102 -54.36 105.85 78.44
CA LEU A 102 -55.57 106.54 78.94
C LEU A 102 -56.57 105.57 79.64
N ASP A 103 -57.10 106.04 80.77
CA ASP A 103 -58.27 105.61 81.55
C ASP A 103 -58.33 104.25 82.28
N LEU A 104 -58.19 104.36 83.61
CA LEU A 104 -58.23 103.29 84.62
C LEU A 104 -59.60 102.58 84.75
N SER A 105 -60.70 103.14 84.22
CA SER A 105 -62.02 102.48 84.23
C SER A 105 -62.26 101.59 83.01
N THR A 106 -61.63 101.90 81.87
CA THR A 106 -61.65 101.09 80.65
C THR A 106 -60.83 99.81 80.84
N LEU A 107 -59.75 99.89 81.62
CA LEU A 107 -58.93 98.74 82.01
C LEU A 107 -59.70 97.73 82.87
N GLN A 108 -60.65 98.16 83.72
CA GLN A 108 -61.40 97.24 84.58
C GLN A 108 -62.47 96.47 83.81
N SER A 109 -63.18 97.10 82.86
CA SER A 109 -64.13 96.40 82.00
C SER A 109 -63.42 95.52 80.97
N GLN A 110 -62.30 95.97 80.40
CA GLN A 110 -61.47 95.15 79.53
C GLN A 110 -60.87 93.96 80.27
N LEU A 111 -60.42 94.11 81.52
CA LEU A 111 -59.89 92.98 82.30
C LEU A 111 -60.96 91.92 82.57
N SER A 112 -62.21 92.31 82.88
CA SER A 112 -63.32 91.37 83.05
C SER A 112 -63.75 90.70 81.73
N GLU A 113 -63.83 91.44 80.62
CA GLU A 113 -64.09 90.86 79.28
C GLU A 113 -62.95 89.92 78.85
N THR A 114 -61.70 90.29 79.11
CA THR A 114 -60.53 89.45 78.79
C THR A 114 -60.47 88.21 79.68
N HIS A 115 -60.92 88.30 80.93
CA HIS A 115 -60.97 87.17 81.85
C HIS A 115 -62.09 86.17 81.48
N GLU A 116 -63.26 86.65 81.06
CA GLU A 116 -64.32 85.78 80.53
C GLU A 116 -63.93 85.15 79.19
N MET A 117 -63.28 85.90 78.30
CA MET A 117 -62.77 85.39 77.03
C MET A 117 -61.67 84.32 77.24
N TRP A 118 -60.75 84.55 78.20
CA TRP A 118 -59.72 83.58 78.55
C TRP A 118 -60.28 82.32 79.20
N ASN A 119 -61.35 82.43 80.02
CA ASN A 119 -62.04 81.25 80.56
C ASN A 119 -62.77 80.46 79.46
N GLN A 120 -63.42 81.11 78.51
CA GLN A 120 -64.05 80.42 77.37
C GLN A 120 -63.01 79.76 76.45
N GLU A 121 -61.85 80.39 76.24
CA GLU A 121 -60.75 79.79 75.47
C GLU A 121 -60.13 78.61 76.25
N MET A 122 -59.96 78.70 77.56
CA MET A 122 -59.51 77.60 78.42
C MET A 122 -60.48 76.42 78.42
N GLU A 123 -61.79 76.64 78.47
CA GLU A 123 -62.79 75.57 78.35
C GLU A 123 -62.80 74.93 76.95
N LYS A 124 -62.63 75.73 75.89
CA LYS A 124 -62.54 75.21 74.52
C LYS A 124 -61.27 74.40 74.29
N HIS A 125 -60.14 74.83 74.86
CA HIS A 125 -58.89 74.09 74.86
C HIS A 125 -59.00 72.82 75.71
N GLN A 126 -59.69 72.87 76.85
CA GLN A 126 -59.96 71.70 77.68
C GLN A 126 -60.83 70.68 76.93
N CYS A 127 -61.91 71.12 76.26
CA CYS A 127 -62.74 70.27 75.40
C CYS A 127 -61.97 69.67 74.21
N GLN A 128 -61.02 70.40 73.61
CA GLN A 128 -60.14 69.86 72.57
C GLN A 128 -59.15 68.83 73.12
N VAL A 129 -58.59 69.07 74.31
CA VAL A 129 -57.71 68.13 74.99
C VAL A 129 -58.48 66.87 75.36
N ASP A 130 -59.71 66.99 75.89
CA ASP A 130 -60.56 65.86 76.25
C ASP A 130 -60.97 65.05 75.00
N PHE A 131 -61.33 65.72 73.90
CA PHE A 131 -61.62 65.06 72.61
C PHE A 131 -60.39 64.33 72.04
N LEU A 132 -59.21 64.93 72.12
CA LEU A 132 -57.96 64.30 71.71
C LEU A 132 -57.60 63.12 72.64
N GLN A 133 -57.90 63.23 73.92
CA GLN A 133 -57.65 62.19 74.91
C GLN A 133 -58.58 60.99 74.71
N ASP A 134 -59.85 61.22 74.38
CA ASP A 134 -60.80 60.18 73.97
C ASP A 134 -60.38 59.50 72.66
N LYS A 135 -59.94 60.27 71.66
CA LYS A 135 -59.38 59.73 70.40
C LYS A 135 -58.14 58.86 70.63
N ILE A 136 -57.26 59.27 71.54
CA ILE A 136 -56.08 58.48 71.93
C ILE A 136 -56.52 57.20 72.67
N MET A 137 -57.56 57.28 73.51
CA MET A 137 -58.11 56.11 74.22
C MET A 137 -58.76 55.12 73.25
N GLU A 138 -59.47 55.61 72.23
CA GLU A 138 -60.08 54.82 71.15
C GLU A 138 -59.01 54.08 70.32
N VAL A 139 -57.94 54.78 69.90
CA VAL A 139 -56.82 54.15 69.18
C VAL A 139 -56.07 53.15 70.06
N LYS A 140 -55.94 53.42 71.37
CA LYS A 140 -55.33 52.50 72.34
C LYS A 140 -56.19 51.25 72.55
N ALA A 141 -57.52 51.37 72.50
CA ALA A 141 -58.45 50.24 72.55
C ALA A 141 -58.40 49.39 71.26
N CYS A 142 -58.24 50.01 70.07
CA CYS A 142 -58.06 49.29 68.81
C CYS A 142 -56.71 48.55 68.71
N LEU A 143 -55.67 49.03 69.43
CA LEU A 143 -54.38 48.35 69.57
C LEU A 143 -54.39 47.24 70.64
N GLN A 144 -55.39 47.26 71.54
CA GLN A 144 -55.66 46.22 72.53
C GLN A 144 -56.67 45.19 72.00
N GLY A 145 -56.50 44.77 70.74
CA GLY A 145 -57.12 43.55 70.23
C GLY A 145 -56.67 42.32 71.03
N PRO A 146 -57.37 41.18 70.93
CA PRO A 146 -57.14 40.01 71.76
C PRO A 146 -55.67 39.56 71.68
N GLU A 147 -55.07 39.33 72.84
CA GLU A 147 -53.66 38.96 73.04
C GLU A 147 -53.22 37.68 72.29
N GLU A 148 -54.16 36.93 71.71
CA GLU A 148 -53.93 35.74 70.90
C GLU A 148 -53.44 36.07 69.47
N GLU A 149 -53.93 37.14 68.83
CA GLU A 149 -53.52 37.50 67.45
C GLU A 149 -52.05 37.96 67.38
N SER A 150 -51.55 38.65 68.42
CA SER A 150 -50.14 39.06 68.50
C SER A 150 -49.20 37.84 68.65
N LYS A 151 -49.61 36.82 69.40
CA LYS A 151 -48.80 35.61 69.62
C LYS A 151 -48.73 34.73 68.37
N GLU A 152 -49.82 34.64 67.61
CA GLU A 152 -49.87 33.87 66.36
C GLU A 152 -49.00 34.51 65.25
N VAL A 153 -49.03 35.84 65.12
CA VAL A 153 -48.17 36.59 64.20
C VAL A 153 -46.68 36.43 64.55
N ASP A 154 -46.33 36.44 65.84
CA ASP A 154 -44.96 36.22 66.29
C ASP A 154 -44.45 34.79 66.04
N VAL A 155 -45.31 33.78 66.21
CA VAL A 155 -45.00 32.37 65.85
C VAL A 155 -44.78 32.24 64.34
N LEU A 156 -45.68 32.79 63.52
CA LEU A 156 -45.56 32.76 62.07
C LEU A 156 -44.30 33.48 61.58
N TRP A 157 -43.97 34.63 62.17
CA TRP A 157 -42.74 35.36 61.85
C TRP A 157 -41.49 34.54 62.18
N ARG A 158 -41.45 33.85 63.33
CA ARG A 158 -40.34 32.95 63.69
C ARG A 158 -40.22 31.76 62.74
N ARG A 159 -41.34 31.15 62.33
CA ARG A 159 -41.38 30.09 61.31
C ARG A 159 -40.83 30.58 59.98
N VAL A 160 -41.33 31.71 59.48
CA VAL A 160 -40.88 32.32 58.21
C VAL A 160 -39.38 32.61 58.25
N LYS A 161 -38.87 33.16 59.34
CA LYS A 161 -37.44 33.46 59.51
C LYS A 161 -36.58 32.19 59.50
N THR A 162 -37.06 31.13 60.15
CA THR A 162 -36.40 29.81 60.17
C THR A 162 -36.39 29.20 58.78
N THR A 163 -37.54 29.16 58.10
CA THR A 163 -37.66 28.67 56.72
C THR A 163 -36.79 29.44 55.75
N ALA A 164 -36.74 30.78 55.86
CA ALA A 164 -35.88 31.61 55.02
C ALA A 164 -34.38 31.29 55.21
N THR A 165 -33.96 31.04 56.45
CA THR A 165 -32.58 30.67 56.78
C THR A 165 -32.22 29.29 56.21
N LEU A 166 -33.11 28.31 56.37
CA LEU A 166 -32.91 26.96 55.84
C LEU A 166 -32.93 26.92 54.31
N LEU A 167 -33.79 27.71 53.66
CA LEU A 167 -33.78 27.89 52.20
C LEU A 167 -32.50 28.57 51.73
N ALA A 168 -31.98 29.56 52.46
CA ALA A 168 -30.69 30.17 52.16
C ALA A 168 -29.53 29.16 52.28
N TYR A 169 -29.57 28.28 53.29
CA TYR A 169 -28.61 27.17 53.42
C TYR A 169 -28.68 26.22 52.22
N LEU A 170 -29.88 25.71 51.87
CA LEU A 170 -30.05 24.83 50.70
C LEU A 170 -29.57 25.50 49.41
N LYS A 171 -29.89 26.79 49.23
CA LYS A 171 -29.43 27.58 48.08
C LYS A 171 -27.90 27.69 48.05
N SER A 172 -27.26 27.90 49.19
CA SER A 172 -25.80 27.93 49.30
C SER A 172 -25.20 26.56 48.97
N LYS A 173 -25.75 25.48 49.56
CA LYS A 173 -25.31 24.11 49.32
C LYS A 173 -25.46 23.70 47.85
N ALA A 174 -26.56 24.07 47.20
CA ALA A 174 -26.77 23.86 45.77
C ALA A 174 -25.70 24.55 44.90
N ARG A 175 -25.32 25.79 45.24
CA ARG A 175 -24.29 26.53 44.52
C ARG A 175 -22.91 25.90 44.66
N VAL A 176 -22.57 25.44 45.86
CA VAL A 176 -21.31 24.72 46.11
C VAL A 176 -21.28 23.41 45.32
N MET A 177 -22.39 22.68 45.29
CA MET A 177 -22.54 21.42 44.54
C MET A 177 -22.58 21.60 43.01
N ALA A 178 -22.95 22.77 42.51
CA ALA A 178 -22.98 23.06 41.07
C ALA A 178 -21.59 23.29 40.46
N VAL A 179 -20.57 23.53 41.29
CA VAL A 179 -19.20 23.74 40.85
C VAL A 179 -18.41 22.44 41.07
N PRO A 180 -17.93 21.75 40.02
CA PRO A 180 -17.32 20.42 40.14
C PRO A 180 -16.21 20.32 41.19
N ASP A 181 -15.27 21.27 41.22
CA ASP A 181 -14.15 21.25 42.18
C ASP A 181 -14.59 21.44 43.64
N LEU A 182 -15.65 22.23 43.86
CA LEU A 182 -16.24 22.44 45.18
C LEU A 182 -17.15 21.29 45.58
N ALA A 183 -17.83 20.67 44.62
CA ALA A 183 -18.64 19.48 44.78
C ALA A 183 -17.79 18.29 45.23
N HIS A 184 -16.60 18.10 44.63
CA HIS A 184 -15.63 17.09 45.09
C HIS A 184 -15.28 17.30 46.57
N LYS A 185 -14.94 18.52 46.97
CA LYS A 185 -14.59 18.82 48.37
C LYS A 185 -15.77 18.69 49.33
N SER A 186 -16.96 19.16 48.93
CA SER A 186 -18.20 19.14 49.74
C SER A 186 -18.72 17.72 49.97
N CYS A 187 -18.71 16.90 48.91
CA CYS A 187 -19.04 15.48 48.96
C CYS A 187 -17.87 14.62 49.49
N GLY A 188 -16.74 15.27 49.80
CA GLY A 188 -15.48 14.69 50.31
C GLY A 188 -14.90 13.59 49.43
N ILE A 189 -15.09 13.74 48.12
CA ILE A 189 -14.51 12.89 47.09
C ILE A 189 -13.04 13.28 46.91
N LYS A 190 -12.14 12.31 47.04
CA LYS A 190 -10.70 12.46 46.86
C LYS A 190 -10.21 11.53 45.76
N LEU A 191 -9.20 11.95 45.01
CA LEU A 191 -8.51 11.09 44.05
C LEU A 191 -7.40 10.32 44.78
N LEU A 192 -7.51 8.99 44.79
CA LEU A 192 -6.51 8.09 45.34
C LEU A 192 -5.79 7.35 44.21
N GLU A 193 -4.46 7.41 44.22
CA GLU A 193 -3.61 6.84 43.17
C GLU A 193 -3.81 5.31 43.07
N GLY A 194 -4.09 4.82 41.86
CA GLY A 194 -4.34 3.39 41.59
C GLY A 194 -5.77 2.88 41.88
N VAL A 195 -6.56 3.57 42.72
CA VAL A 195 -7.94 3.18 43.09
C VAL A 195 -8.99 4.09 42.42
N GLY A 196 -8.61 5.32 42.07
CA GLY A 196 -9.49 6.31 41.44
C GLY A 196 -10.14 7.24 42.46
N LEU A 197 -11.32 7.76 42.15
CA LEU A 197 -12.06 8.63 43.06
C LEU A 197 -12.66 7.80 44.21
N VAL A 198 -12.61 8.33 45.43
CA VAL A 198 -12.99 7.68 46.68
C VAL A 198 -13.77 8.67 47.55
N ASP A 199 -14.76 8.21 48.31
CA ASP A 199 -15.59 9.04 49.19
C ASP A 199 -14.95 9.43 50.54
N LYS A 200 -15.73 10.09 51.41
CA LYS A 200 -15.27 10.53 52.74
C LYS A 200 -14.88 9.36 53.64
N GLU A 201 -15.55 8.23 53.47
CA GLU A 201 -15.43 6.99 54.23
C GLU A 201 -14.34 6.05 53.67
N GLY A 202 -13.78 6.36 52.50
CA GLY A 202 -12.76 5.54 51.84
C GLY A 202 -13.33 4.53 50.83
N THR A 203 -14.62 4.59 50.51
CA THR A 203 -15.27 3.69 49.53
C THR A 203 -14.97 4.16 48.10
N PRO A 204 -14.44 3.29 47.23
CA PRO A 204 -14.19 3.64 45.83
C PRO A 204 -15.49 3.87 45.07
N LEU A 205 -15.50 4.85 44.16
CA LEU A 205 -16.66 5.19 43.33
C LEU A 205 -17.19 3.99 42.52
N SER A 206 -16.33 3.04 42.14
CA SER A 206 -16.72 1.82 41.43
C SER A 206 -17.64 0.90 42.23
N GLY A 207 -17.70 1.05 43.55
CA GLY A 207 -18.55 0.28 44.46
C GLY A 207 -19.90 0.93 44.75
N TRP A 208 -20.15 2.15 44.27
CA TRP A 208 -21.43 2.81 44.49
C TRP A 208 -22.54 2.14 43.68
N SER A 209 -23.66 1.85 44.36
CA SER A 209 -24.81 1.23 43.70
C SER A 209 -25.35 2.13 42.59
N ARG A 210 -25.63 1.53 41.43
CA ARG A 210 -26.39 2.18 40.34
C ARG A 210 -27.88 2.31 40.67
N SER A 211 -28.38 1.61 41.70
CA SER A 211 -29.76 1.72 42.18
C SER A 211 -29.92 2.82 43.23
N ALA A 212 -31.05 3.54 43.16
CA ALA A 212 -31.41 4.55 44.14
C ALA A 212 -32.01 3.89 45.39
N ASP A 213 -31.19 3.23 46.21
CA ASP A 213 -31.63 2.84 47.55
C ASP A 213 -31.57 4.06 48.47
N LEU A 214 -32.68 4.79 48.48
CA LEU A 214 -32.97 5.90 49.39
C LEU A 214 -33.19 5.44 50.85
N ALA A 215 -32.93 4.17 51.16
CA ALA A 215 -33.22 3.54 52.45
C ALA A 215 -32.15 3.76 53.53
N SER A 216 -31.09 4.53 53.24
CA SER A 216 -29.89 4.65 54.08
C SER A 216 -29.70 6.02 54.76
N PHE A 217 -30.71 6.90 54.79
CA PHE A 217 -30.55 8.27 55.30
C PHE A 217 -30.44 8.42 56.83
N ASP A 218 -30.20 7.33 57.58
CA ASP A 218 -29.97 7.36 59.03
C ASP A 218 -28.50 7.67 59.41
N CYS A 219 -27.80 8.50 58.63
CA CYS A 219 -26.52 9.07 59.06
C CYS A 219 -26.76 10.48 59.58
N VAL A 220 -26.95 10.56 60.89
CA VAL A 220 -27.10 11.83 61.61
C VAL A 220 -25.71 12.49 61.68
N ASP A 221 -25.47 13.51 60.86
CA ASP A 221 -24.37 14.45 61.08
C ASP A 221 -24.79 15.41 62.23
N GLU A 222 -24.63 14.91 63.45
CA GLU A 222 -25.02 15.51 64.74
C GLU A 222 -24.40 16.90 64.99
N GLU A 223 -23.35 17.29 64.26
CA GLU A 223 -22.48 18.41 64.67
C GLU A 223 -22.95 19.80 64.21
N THR A 224 -23.83 19.92 63.19
CA THR A 224 -24.26 21.24 62.69
C THR A 224 -25.67 21.65 63.16
N TRP A 225 -26.54 20.68 63.42
CA TRP A 225 -27.97 20.94 63.69
C TRP A 225 -28.28 21.18 65.17
N THR A 226 -27.41 20.72 66.07
CA THR A 226 -27.53 20.91 67.52
C THR A 226 -27.43 22.38 67.95
N GLY A 227 -26.89 23.27 67.11
CA GLY A 227 -26.78 24.71 67.38
C GLY A 227 -28.09 25.50 67.22
N ILE A 228 -28.99 25.07 66.31
CA ILE A 228 -30.26 25.77 66.05
C ILE A 228 -31.32 25.36 67.07
N SER A 229 -31.30 24.11 67.53
CA SER A 229 -32.24 23.58 68.53
C SER A 229 -32.02 24.15 69.94
N ARG A 230 -30.79 24.55 70.31
CA ARG A 230 -30.46 25.01 71.67
C ARG A 230 -30.82 26.46 72.00
N GLN A 231 -31.27 27.27 71.05
CA GLN A 231 -31.75 28.63 71.33
C GLN A 231 -33.26 28.71 71.61
N GLN A 232 -33.92 27.57 71.83
CA GLN A 232 -35.38 27.42 71.81
C GLN A 232 -36.03 27.33 73.20
N ASP A 233 -35.45 27.96 74.23
CA ASP A 233 -35.88 27.84 75.64
C ASP A 233 -37.23 28.51 75.98
N SER A 234 -38.06 28.87 75.00
CA SER A 234 -39.41 29.40 75.25
C SER A 234 -40.44 29.02 74.17
N LEU A 235 -40.25 27.91 73.47
CA LEU A 235 -41.06 27.56 72.31
C LEU A 235 -42.27 26.68 72.65
N ASP A 236 -43.40 27.05 72.05
CA ASP A 236 -44.61 26.26 71.96
C ASP A 236 -44.34 24.91 71.28
N GLU A 237 -44.93 23.83 71.81
CA GLU A 237 -44.67 22.43 71.44
C GLU A 237 -44.96 22.17 69.94
N GLN A 238 -45.91 22.90 69.37
CA GLN A 238 -46.31 22.80 67.97
C GLN A 238 -45.31 23.46 66.99
N ASP A 239 -44.55 24.46 67.43
CA ASP A 239 -43.54 25.14 66.61
C ASP A 239 -42.22 24.36 66.55
N GLY A 240 -41.86 23.67 67.64
CA GLY A 240 -40.74 22.72 67.67
C GLY A 240 -40.93 21.54 66.71
N ALA A 241 -42.14 20.97 66.65
CA ALA A 241 -42.46 19.87 65.73
C ALA A 241 -42.34 20.30 64.24
N TYR A 242 -42.88 21.46 63.88
CA TYR A 242 -42.78 22.03 62.53
C TYR A 242 -41.33 22.28 62.11
N ILE A 243 -40.52 22.89 62.99
CA ILE A 243 -39.11 23.16 62.72
C ILE A 243 -38.33 21.85 62.57
N GLY A 244 -38.64 20.83 63.39
CA GLY A 244 -38.07 19.50 63.29
C GLY A 244 -38.37 18.80 61.96
N GLU A 245 -39.61 18.86 61.48
CA GLU A 245 -39.99 18.33 60.15
C GLU A 245 -39.33 19.09 58.99
N LEU A 246 -39.18 20.41 59.13
CA LEU A 246 -38.53 21.24 58.13
C LEU A 246 -37.02 20.96 58.04
N ILE A 247 -36.34 20.78 59.18
CA ILE A 247 -34.94 20.36 59.24
C ILE A 247 -34.77 18.97 58.61
N LYS A 248 -35.65 18.01 58.95
CA LYS A 248 -35.65 16.68 58.30
C LYS A 248 -35.82 16.78 56.78
N SER A 249 -36.72 17.63 56.31
CA SER A 249 -36.94 17.86 54.88
C SER A 249 -35.72 18.46 54.20
N VAL A 250 -35.07 19.45 54.83
CA VAL A 250 -33.83 20.06 54.35
C VAL A 250 -32.68 19.07 54.31
N GLN A 251 -32.58 18.19 55.30
CA GLN A 251 -31.59 17.11 55.35
C GLN A 251 -31.83 16.09 54.23
N MET A 252 -33.07 15.61 54.05
CA MET A 252 -33.41 14.73 52.93
C MET A 252 -33.07 15.34 51.56
N VAL A 253 -33.43 16.61 51.33
CA VAL A 253 -33.09 17.30 50.07
C VAL A 253 -31.59 17.39 49.90
N THR A 254 -30.88 17.74 50.97
CA THR A 254 -29.43 17.84 51.01
C THR A 254 -28.74 16.52 50.65
N ASP A 255 -29.20 15.40 51.20
CA ASP A 255 -28.59 14.10 50.98
C ASP A 255 -28.92 13.58 49.57
N VAL A 256 -30.14 13.82 49.07
CA VAL A 256 -30.52 13.53 47.68
C VAL A 256 -29.65 14.34 46.70
N MET A 257 -29.41 15.62 46.99
CA MET A 257 -28.50 16.46 46.19
C MET A 257 -27.08 15.89 46.19
N GLU A 258 -26.57 15.46 47.34
CA GLU A 258 -25.25 14.85 47.44
C GLU A 258 -25.17 13.56 46.61
N VAL A 259 -26.14 12.64 46.73
CA VAL A 259 -26.19 11.39 45.96
C VAL A 259 -26.30 11.63 44.45
N LEU A 260 -27.03 12.66 44.02
CA LEU A 260 -27.13 13.03 42.60
C LEU A 260 -25.80 13.56 42.07
N VAL A 261 -25.16 14.47 42.78
CA VAL A 261 -23.85 15.04 42.42
C VAL A 261 -22.79 13.96 42.34
N LYS A 262 -22.77 13.07 43.35
CA LYS A 262 -21.94 11.87 43.40
C LYS A 262 -22.07 11.01 42.13
N ARG A 263 -23.29 10.77 41.65
CA ARG A 263 -23.54 10.04 40.39
C ARG A 263 -23.11 10.79 39.13
N VAL A 264 -23.32 12.10 39.09
CA VAL A 264 -22.85 12.94 37.97
C VAL A 264 -21.34 12.85 37.85
N ILE A 265 -20.62 12.99 38.96
CA ILE A 265 -19.15 12.90 38.99
C ILE A 265 -18.66 11.52 38.51
N MET A 266 -19.31 10.43 38.93
CA MET A 266 -19.01 9.10 38.41
C MET A 266 -19.17 9.02 36.90
N ALA A 267 -20.34 9.42 36.39
CA ALA A 267 -20.64 9.35 34.96
C ALA A 267 -19.66 10.21 34.13
N GLU A 268 -19.29 11.39 34.62
CA GLU A 268 -18.30 12.27 33.99
C GLU A 268 -16.91 11.62 33.96
N SER A 269 -16.47 11.03 35.08
CA SER A 269 -15.17 10.35 35.17
C SER A 269 -15.09 9.10 34.28
N GLU A 270 -16.15 8.29 34.23
CA GLU A 270 -16.24 7.11 33.35
C GLU A 270 -16.24 7.53 31.88
N THR A 271 -16.98 8.58 31.53
CA THR A 271 -16.99 9.14 30.17
C THR A 271 -15.61 9.69 29.78
N ALA A 272 -14.90 10.36 30.69
CA ALA A 272 -13.56 10.87 30.43
C ALA A 272 -12.56 9.73 30.19
N MET A 273 -12.58 8.70 31.03
CA MET A 273 -11.76 7.49 30.85
C MET A 273 -12.08 6.78 29.53
N GLU A 274 -13.35 6.64 29.17
CA GLU A 274 -13.73 5.98 27.92
C GLU A 274 -13.31 6.80 26.69
N LYS A 275 -13.40 8.14 26.75
CA LYS A 275 -12.83 9.02 25.73
C LYS A 275 -11.32 8.81 25.57
N GLU A 276 -10.58 8.70 26.67
CA GLU A 276 -9.13 8.42 26.63
C GLU A 276 -8.84 7.07 25.95
N LYS A 277 -9.55 6.00 26.32
CA LYS A 277 -9.40 4.69 25.66
C LYS A 277 -9.67 4.74 24.15
N VAL A 278 -10.72 5.47 23.73
CA VAL A 278 -11.01 5.67 22.30
C VAL A 278 -9.88 6.41 21.61
N THR A 279 -9.30 7.44 22.22
CA THR A 279 -8.15 8.15 21.64
C THR A 279 -6.92 7.27 21.49
N LEU A 280 -6.58 6.48 22.51
CA LEU A 280 -5.48 5.51 22.46
C LEU A 280 -5.72 4.43 21.39
N GLY A 281 -6.95 3.91 21.30
CA GLY A 281 -7.33 2.95 20.26
C GLY A 281 -7.21 3.53 18.86
N GLN A 282 -7.61 4.79 18.66
CA GLN A 282 -7.49 5.48 17.37
C GLN A 282 -6.02 5.68 16.97
N GLU A 283 -5.14 6.01 17.91
CA GLU A 283 -3.70 6.10 17.65
C GLU A 283 -3.09 4.75 17.28
N GLU A 284 -3.50 3.67 17.96
CA GLU A 284 -3.05 2.32 17.61
C GLU A 284 -3.54 1.88 16.22
N ILE A 285 -4.79 2.19 15.87
CA ILE A 285 -5.35 1.93 14.53
C ILE A 285 -4.54 2.68 13.47
N LYS A 286 -4.25 3.98 13.68
CA LYS A 286 -3.40 4.75 12.75
C LYS A 286 -2.01 4.14 12.59
N ARG A 287 -1.40 3.69 13.70
CA ARG A 287 -0.09 3.03 13.68
C ARG A 287 -0.12 1.72 12.89
N LYS A 288 -1.13 0.89 13.10
CA LYS A 288 -1.32 -0.38 12.37
C LYS A 288 -1.63 -0.13 10.90
N ALA A 289 -2.44 0.87 10.57
CA ALA A 289 -2.73 1.26 9.19
C ALA A 289 -1.45 1.65 8.44
N PHE A 290 -0.59 2.47 9.04
CA PHE A 290 0.72 2.82 8.47
C PHE A 290 1.63 1.60 8.28
N GLN A 291 1.63 0.66 9.23
CA GLN A 291 2.39 -0.58 9.07
C GLN A 291 1.87 -1.44 7.91
N ILE A 292 0.55 -1.55 7.76
CA ILE A 292 -0.08 -2.27 6.64
C ILE A 292 0.30 -1.61 5.31
N GLU A 293 0.20 -0.29 5.20
CA GLU A 293 0.57 0.47 4.00
C GLU A 293 2.04 0.23 3.62
N ASN A 294 2.95 0.29 4.59
CA ASN A 294 4.38 -0.01 4.37
C ASN A 294 4.61 -1.48 3.96
N MET A 295 3.85 -2.43 4.51
CA MET A 295 3.92 -3.82 4.07
C MET A 295 3.36 -3.99 2.64
N SER A 296 2.29 -3.29 2.29
CA SER A 296 1.73 -3.28 0.94
C SER A 296 2.73 -2.76 -0.08
N MET A 297 3.40 -1.64 0.20
CA MET A 297 4.45 -1.10 -0.67
C MET A 297 5.59 -2.10 -0.89
N LYS A 298 6.04 -2.80 0.16
CA LYS A 298 7.06 -3.86 0.02
C LYS A 298 6.58 -5.05 -0.80
N LEU A 299 5.29 -5.39 -0.74
CA LEU A 299 4.71 -6.45 -1.56
C LEU A 299 4.67 -6.04 -3.04
N GLU A 300 4.31 -4.80 -3.34
CA GLU A 300 4.35 -4.25 -4.71
C GLU A 300 5.78 -4.24 -5.29
N GLU A 301 6.78 -3.86 -4.49
CA GLU A 301 8.19 -3.96 -4.88
C GLU A 301 8.61 -5.41 -5.18
N MET A 302 8.16 -6.36 -4.36
CA MET A 302 8.44 -7.78 -4.54
C MET A 302 7.74 -8.35 -5.78
N GLU A 303 6.51 -7.92 -6.07
CA GLU A 303 5.79 -8.27 -7.30
C GLU A 303 6.52 -7.75 -8.53
N SER A 304 6.93 -6.47 -8.53
CA SER A 304 7.72 -5.87 -9.60
C SER A 304 9.03 -6.63 -9.84
N PHE A 305 9.73 -7.01 -8.77
CA PHE A 305 10.94 -7.82 -8.86
C PHE A 305 10.68 -9.22 -9.44
N ALA A 306 9.60 -9.88 -9.02
CA ALA A 306 9.21 -11.19 -9.53
C ALA A 306 8.85 -11.14 -11.02
N LEU A 307 8.11 -10.10 -11.44
CA LEU A 307 7.78 -9.84 -12.84
C LEU A 307 9.03 -9.61 -13.68
N GLY A 308 9.98 -8.79 -13.19
CA GLY A 308 11.26 -8.56 -13.86
C GLY A 308 12.07 -9.85 -14.04
N THR A 309 12.14 -10.69 -13.00
CA THR A 309 12.82 -11.99 -13.06
C THR A 309 12.14 -12.94 -14.05
N ASN A 310 10.81 -12.98 -14.07
CA ASN A 310 10.04 -13.82 -14.99
C ASN A 310 10.25 -13.40 -16.46
N ASN A 311 10.26 -12.09 -16.74
CA ASN A 311 10.56 -11.58 -18.08
C ASN A 311 11.92 -12.06 -18.59
N ILE A 312 12.97 -11.98 -17.77
CA ILE A 312 14.31 -12.46 -18.13
C ILE A 312 14.29 -13.99 -18.38
N LEU A 313 13.60 -14.76 -17.55
CA LEU A 313 13.46 -16.20 -17.74
C LEU A 313 12.72 -16.55 -19.04
N ASN A 314 11.71 -15.77 -19.42
CA ASN A 314 11.01 -15.93 -20.69
C ASN A 314 11.92 -15.64 -21.89
N GLU A 315 12.71 -14.56 -21.85
CA GLU A 315 13.71 -14.27 -22.88
C GLU A 315 14.76 -15.39 -23.01
N MET A 316 15.25 -15.89 -21.88
CA MET A 316 16.21 -17.00 -21.86
C MET A 316 15.61 -18.27 -22.47
N ARG A 317 14.35 -18.58 -22.13
CA ARG A 317 13.64 -19.72 -22.74
C ARG A 317 13.56 -19.57 -24.26
N GLN A 318 13.14 -18.40 -24.75
CA GLN A 318 13.05 -18.16 -26.19
C GLN A 318 14.39 -18.34 -26.89
N ARG A 319 15.48 -17.79 -26.34
CA ARG A 319 16.83 -17.98 -26.92
C ARG A 319 17.26 -19.44 -26.97
N VAL A 320 16.86 -20.24 -25.98
CA VAL A 320 17.12 -21.69 -25.98
C VAL A 320 16.31 -22.39 -27.05
N GLU A 321 15.03 -22.03 -27.22
CA GLU A 321 14.19 -22.56 -28.31
C GLU A 321 14.81 -22.24 -29.68
N ASP A 322 15.20 -21.00 -29.93
CA ASP A 322 15.85 -20.58 -31.17
C ASP A 322 17.17 -21.34 -31.44
N LEU A 323 17.97 -21.59 -30.39
CA LEU A 323 19.20 -22.38 -30.50
C LEU A 323 18.93 -23.86 -30.84
N VAL A 324 17.87 -24.44 -30.28
CA VAL A 324 17.46 -25.81 -30.59
C VAL A 324 17.00 -25.92 -32.04
N GLU A 325 16.23 -24.96 -32.54
CA GLU A 325 15.81 -24.88 -33.93
C GLU A 325 17.00 -24.74 -34.89
N GLU A 326 17.94 -23.84 -34.60
CA GLU A 326 19.15 -23.65 -35.42
C GLU A 326 20.03 -24.91 -35.40
N THR A 327 20.16 -25.57 -34.25
CA THR A 327 20.88 -26.86 -34.13
C THR A 327 20.21 -27.95 -34.97
N SER A 328 18.88 -27.99 -34.99
CA SER A 328 18.11 -28.91 -35.85
C SER A 328 18.40 -28.65 -37.33
N ARG A 329 18.37 -27.38 -37.76
CA ARG A 329 18.68 -26.96 -39.13
C ARG A 329 20.12 -27.28 -39.53
N GLN A 330 21.07 -27.12 -38.61
CA GLN A 330 22.48 -27.51 -38.84
C GLN A 330 22.62 -29.02 -39.02
N ARG A 331 21.94 -29.82 -38.19
CA ARG A 331 21.94 -31.28 -38.33
C ARG A 331 21.36 -31.73 -39.68
N GLN A 332 20.28 -31.10 -40.13
CA GLN A 332 19.68 -31.39 -41.43
C GLN A 332 20.66 -31.11 -42.58
N ARG A 333 21.29 -29.92 -42.58
CA ARG A 333 22.32 -29.58 -43.58
C ARG A 333 23.52 -30.53 -43.56
N ALA A 334 23.94 -30.98 -42.37
CA ALA A 334 25.02 -31.95 -42.24
C ALA A 334 24.65 -33.30 -42.87
N ALA A 335 23.41 -33.77 -42.69
CA ALA A 335 22.92 -35.00 -43.31
C ALA A 335 22.84 -34.89 -44.84
N GLU A 336 22.39 -33.74 -45.37
CA GLU A 336 22.38 -33.46 -46.81
C GLU A 336 23.80 -33.47 -47.40
N ASN A 337 24.76 -32.84 -46.72
CA ASN A 337 26.16 -32.86 -47.14
C ASN A 337 26.77 -34.26 -47.11
N GLU A 338 26.43 -35.09 -46.11
CA GLU A 338 26.88 -36.48 -46.04
C GLU A 338 26.33 -37.32 -47.20
N GLN A 339 25.07 -37.09 -47.58
CA GLN A 339 24.46 -37.73 -48.74
C GLN A 339 25.16 -37.32 -50.04
N GLU A 340 25.43 -36.03 -50.24
CA GLU A 340 26.11 -35.53 -51.43
C GLU A 340 27.56 -36.04 -51.51
N LEU A 341 28.27 -36.06 -50.38
CA LEU A 341 29.61 -36.64 -50.29
C LEU A 341 29.60 -38.13 -50.66
N SER A 342 28.57 -38.87 -50.25
CA SER A 342 28.43 -40.29 -50.60
C SER A 342 28.18 -40.49 -52.09
N ARG A 343 27.35 -39.64 -52.72
CA ARG A 343 27.15 -39.65 -54.19
C ARG A 343 28.45 -39.37 -54.94
N VAL A 344 29.16 -38.31 -54.57
CA VAL A 344 30.45 -37.96 -55.19
C VAL A 344 31.46 -39.10 -55.06
N LYS A 345 31.55 -39.74 -53.89
CA LYS A 345 32.42 -40.93 -53.71
C LYS A 345 32.07 -42.06 -54.67
N GLN A 346 30.78 -42.33 -54.87
CA GLN A 346 30.32 -43.35 -55.82
C GLN A 346 30.68 -42.99 -57.27
N ASP A 347 30.56 -41.72 -57.65
CA ASP A 347 30.94 -41.23 -58.98
C ASP A 347 32.45 -41.37 -59.20
N PHE A 348 33.27 -41.07 -58.19
CA PHE A 348 34.72 -41.27 -58.25
C PHE A 348 35.11 -42.75 -58.40
N GLU A 349 34.45 -43.67 -57.69
CA GLU A 349 34.73 -45.10 -57.85
C GLU A 349 34.29 -45.60 -59.24
N SER A 350 33.17 -45.09 -59.75
CA SER A 350 32.70 -45.37 -61.12
C SER A 350 33.71 -44.87 -62.15
N LEU A 351 34.21 -43.65 -62.01
CA LEU A 351 35.24 -43.06 -62.86
C LEU A 351 36.55 -43.85 -62.81
N LYS A 352 36.97 -44.27 -61.63
CA LYS A 352 38.16 -45.11 -61.44
C LYS A 352 38.03 -46.46 -62.16
N SER A 353 36.85 -47.09 -62.12
CA SER A 353 36.57 -48.32 -62.87
C SER A 353 36.65 -48.08 -64.39
N TYR A 354 36.12 -46.94 -64.86
CA TYR A 354 36.15 -46.54 -66.26
C TYR A 354 37.58 -46.31 -66.76
N VAL A 355 38.40 -45.57 -66.00
CA VAL A 355 39.82 -45.35 -66.32
C VAL A 355 40.58 -46.69 -66.35
N SER A 356 40.29 -47.59 -65.41
CA SER A 356 40.92 -48.93 -65.39
C SER A 356 40.57 -49.73 -66.66
N SER A 357 39.32 -49.66 -67.11
CA SER A 357 38.88 -50.26 -68.38
C SER A 357 39.62 -49.64 -69.59
N LEU A 358 39.74 -48.31 -69.64
CA LEU A 358 40.48 -47.61 -70.69
C LEU A 358 41.97 -48.01 -70.72
N ILE A 359 42.60 -48.21 -69.56
CA ILE A 359 43.97 -48.71 -69.46
C ILE A 359 44.07 -50.10 -70.10
N SER A 360 43.17 -51.03 -69.76
CA SER A 360 43.14 -52.38 -70.36
C SER A 360 42.94 -52.36 -71.88
N VAL A 361 42.07 -51.48 -72.38
CA VAL A 361 41.88 -51.27 -73.83
C VAL A 361 43.17 -50.76 -74.47
N ARG A 362 43.82 -49.76 -73.86
CA ARG A 362 45.12 -49.24 -74.33
C ARG A 362 46.20 -50.31 -74.37
N GLU A 363 46.30 -51.15 -73.34
CA GLU A 363 47.26 -52.26 -73.29
C GLU A 363 47.01 -53.28 -74.40
N THR A 364 45.75 -53.61 -74.65
CA THR A 364 45.35 -54.50 -75.75
C THR A 364 45.74 -53.90 -77.11
N LEU A 365 45.47 -52.61 -77.33
CA LEU A 365 45.86 -51.90 -78.56
C LEU A 365 47.38 -51.85 -78.75
N LEU A 366 48.15 -51.59 -77.68
CA LEU A 366 49.61 -51.62 -77.73
C LEU A 366 50.14 -53.03 -78.03
N SER A 367 49.46 -54.07 -77.55
CA SER A 367 49.81 -55.46 -77.89
C SER A 367 49.53 -55.77 -79.36
N SER A 368 48.37 -55.39 -79.89
CA SER A 368 48.06 -55.57 -81.32
C SER A 368 49.01 -54.80 -82.22
N GLU A 369 49.40 -53.58 -81.83
CA GLU A 369 50.38 -52.77 -82.55
C GLU A 369 51.74 -53.50 -82.68
N LYS A 370 52.24 -54.11 -81.59
CA LYS A 370 53.46 -54.93 -81.64
C LYS A 370 53.33 -56.14 -82.56
N GLN A 371 52.14 -56.74 -82.65
CA GLN A 371 51.87 -57.83 -83.58
C GLN A 371 51.89 -57.33 -85.02
N PHE A 372 51.25 -56.19 -85.32
CA PHE A 372 51.29 -55.56 -86.64
C PHE A 372 52.73 -55.26 -87.07
N GLN A 373 53.54 -54.65 -86.21
CA GLN A 373 54.96 -54.40 -86.49
C GLN A 373 55.75 -55.69 -86.79
N THR A 374 55.38 -56.80 -86.15
CA THR A 374 56.01 -58.11 -86.44
C THR A 374 55.57 -58.65 -87.80
N ILE A 375 54.29 -58.48 -88.14
CA ILE A 375 53.75 -58.83 -89.46
C ILE A 375 54.40 -57.99 -90.56
N GLU A 376 54.58 -56.69 -90.37
CA GLU A 376 55.25 -55.79 -91.31
C GLU A 376 56.69 -56.25 -91.60
N ARG A 377 57.49 -56.60 -90.58
CA ARG A 377 58.84 -57.14 -90.77
C ARG A 377 58.85 -58.47 -91.56
N LEU A 378 57.83 -59.31 -91.39
CA LEU A 378 57.68 -60.54 -92.16
C LEU A 378 57.33 -60.22 -93.63
N PHE A 379 56.45 -59.24 -93.87
CA PHE A 379 56.15 -58.75 -95.21
C PHE A 379 57.36 -58.16 -95.91
N GLU A 380 58.15 -57.31 -95.24
CA GLU A 380 59.40 -56.77 -95.78
C GLU A 380 60.37 -57.89 -96.20
N ARG A 381 60.54 -58.91 -95.34
CA ARG A 381 61.38 -60.08 -95.65
C ARG A 381 60.81 -60.88 -96.83
N LEU A 382 59.50 -61.04 -96.92
CA LEU A 382 58.84 -61.74 -98.02
C LEU A 382 59.03 -60.99 -99.34
N VAL A 383 58.84 -59.67 -99.35
CA VAL A 383 59.09 -58.81 -100.51
C VAL A 383 60.55 -58.95 -100.96
N ALA A 384 61.51 -58.81 -100.04
CA ALA A 384 62.93 -58.96 -100.35
C ALA A 384 63.27 -60.34 -100.97
N LYS A 385 62.69 -61.41 -100.40
CA LYS A 385 62.87 -62.78 -100.92
C LYS A 385 62.23 -62.96 -102.29
N THR A 386 61.05 -62.39 -102.51
CA THR A 386 60.38 -62.41 -103.83
C THR A 386 61.21 -61.69 -104.87
N THR A 387 61.75 -60.50 -104.58
CA THR A 387 62.65 -59.77 -105.49
C THR A 387 63.94 -60.56 -105.78
N GLN A 388 64.53 -61.22 -104.77
CA GLN A 388 65.68 -62.10 -104.98
C GLN A 388 65.34 -63.27 -105.93
N LEU A 389 64.25 -63.99 -105.65
CA LEU A 389 63.82 -65.12 -106.48
C LEU A 389 63.46 -64.70 -107.91
N GLU A 390 62.87 -63.51 -108.08
CA GLU A 390 62.60 -62.94 -109.41
C GLU A 390 63.89 -62.63 -110.18
N GLY A 391 64.93 -62.13 -109.50
CA GLY A 391 66.27 -61.96 -110.07
C GLY A 391 66.93 -63.28 -110.46
N GLU A 392 66.92 -64.28 -109.57
CA GLU A 392 67.43 -65.63 -109.84
C GLU A 392 66.68 -66.30 -111.01
N LYS A 393 65.35 -66.13 -111.05
CA LYS A 393 64.52 -66.60 -112.15
C LYS A 393 64.94 -65.96 -113.47
N LYS A 394 65.06 -64.63 -113.52
CA LYS A 394 65.49 -63.91 -114.73
C LYS A 394 66.88 -64.35 -115.19
N GLN A 395 67.83 -64.52 -114.28
CA GLN A 395 69.16 -65.03 -114.61
C GLN A 395 69.09 -66.44 -115.24
N LYS A 396 68.28 -67.34 -114.69
CA LYS A 396 68.08 -68.68 -115.26
C LYS A 396 67.38 -68.64 -116.61
N GLU A 397 66.40 -67.75 -116.79
CA GLU A 397 65.74 -67.53 -118.09
C GLU A 397 66.76 -67.06 -119.15
N ASP A 398 67.65 -66.14 -118.79
CA ASP A 398 68.74 -65.67 -119.67
C ASP A 398 69.73 -66.82 -120.01
N GLU A 399 70.07 -67.67 -119.04
CA GLU A 399 70.92 -68.86 -119.26
C GLU A 399 70.26 -69.88 -120.18
N VAL A 400 68.97 -70.18 -119.98
CA VAL A 400 68.19 -71.06 -120.86
C VAL A 400 68.13 -70.49 -122.28
N GLN A 401 67.90 -69.18 -122.43
CA GLN A 401 67.89 -68.52 -123.74
C GLN A 401 69.25 -68.66 -124.46
N LYS A 402 70.36 -68.46 -123.74
CA LYS A 402 71.71 -68.66 -124.29
C LYS A 402 71.97 -70.11 -124.70
N LEU A 403 71.56 -71.06 -123.86
CA LEU A 403 71.67 -72.49 -124.19
C LEU A 403 70.79 -72.87 -125.39
N MET A 404 69.60 -72.29 -125.52
CA MET A 404 68.76 -72.45 -126.72
C MET A 404 69.45 -71.92 -127.97
N GLU A 405 70.03 -70.72 -127.93
CA GLU A 405 70.80 -70.14 -129.04
C GLU A 405 72.00 -71.03 -129.44
N GLU A 406 72.73 -71.55 -128.45
CA GLU A 406 73.82 -72.49 -128.70
C GLU A 406 73.33 -73.82 -129.29
N ASN A 407 72.21 -74.35 -128.81
CA ASN A 407 71.62 -75.58 -129.32
C ASN A 407 71.18 -75.42 -130.78
N VAL A 408 70.55 -74.29 -131.13
CA VAL A 408 70.22 -73.94 -132.53
C VAL A 408 71.50 -73.87 -133.38
N ARG A 409 72.57 -73.23 -132.89
CA ARG A 409 73.86 -73.15 -133.58
C ARG A 409 74.49 -74.54 -133.80
N LEU A 410 74.46 -75.40 -132.78
CA LEU A 410 74.97 -76.77 -132.87
C LEU A 410 74.13 -77.63 -133.81
N THR A 411 72.81 -77.49 -133.80
CA THR A 411 71.91 -78.17 -134.75
C THR A 411 72.21 -77.75 -136.18
N ALA A 412 72.37 -76.45 -136.46
CA ALA A 412 72.77 -75.97 -137.79
C ALA A 412 74.16 -76.49 -138.21
N LEU A 413 75.09 -76.66 -137.27
CA LEU A 413 76.39 -77.27 -137.53
C LEU A 413 76.29 -78.77 -137.81
N LEU A 414 75.42 -79.47 -137.06
CA LEU A 414 75.10 -80.88 -137.27
C LEU A 414 74.49 -81.08 -138.66
N ASP A 415 73.47 -80.31 -139.04
CA ASP A 415 72.86 -80.33 -140.38
C ASP A 415 73.90 -80.11 -141.48
N LYS A 416 74.82 -79.15 -141.28
CA LYS A 416 75.94 -78.91 -142.20
C LYS A 416 76.85 -80.14 -142.32
N LYS A 417 77.14 -80.83 -141.22
CA LYS A 417 77.97 -82.03 -141.20
C LYS A 417 77.26 -83.24 -141.79
N GLU A 418 75.98 -83.42 -141.54
CA GLU A 418 75.14 -84.43 -142.17
C GLU A 418 75.04 -84.20 -143.68
N ALA A 419 74.84 -82.95 -144.13
CA ALA A 419 74.88 -82.60 -145.55
C ALA A 419 76.26 -82.89 -146.18
N GLN A 420 77.36 -82.57 -145.48
CA GLN A 420 78.71 -82.95 -145.92
C GLN A 420 78.89 -84.46 -146.03
N LEU A 421 78.42 -85.23 -145.04
CA LEU A 421 78.47 -86.69 -145.04
C LEU A 421 77.63 -87.29 -146.17
N LEU A 422 76.41 -86.79 -146.40
CA LEU A 422 75.57 -87.21 -147.52
C LEU A 422 76.24 -86.92 -148.86
N ALA A 423 76.82 -85.73 -149.03
CA ALA A 423 77.59 -85.39 -150.23
C ALA A 423 78.80 -86.32 -150.43
N MET A 424 79.53 -86.62 -149.35
CA MET A 424 80.62 -87.60 -149.38
C MET A 424 80.14 -89.02 -149.70
N ASN A 425 79.00 -89.43 -149.13
CA ASN A 425 78.41 -90.74 -149.37
C ASN A 425 77.96 -90.88 -150.84
N GLU A 426 77.37 -89.83 -151.41
CA GLU A 426 77.06 -89.79 -152.84
C GLU A 426 78.31 -89.74 -153.72
N GLN A 427 79.38 -89.04 -153.30
CA GLN A 427 80.69 -89.13 -153.97
C GLN A 427 81.25 -90.56 -153.93
N CYS A 428 81.17 -91.27 -152.80
CA CYS A 428 81.56 -92.67 -152.68
C CYS A 428 80.71 -93.58 -153.60
N LYS A 429 79.40 -93.33 -153.71
CA LYS A 429 78.54 -94.02 -154.70
C LYS A 429 78.96 -93.74 -156.14
N VAL A 430 79.24 -92.48 -156.49
CA VAL A 430 79.71 -92.12 -157.85
C VAL A 430 81.07 -92.75 -158.13
N MET A 431 81.99 -92.78 -157.17
CA MET A 431 83.26 -93.51 -157.27
C MET A 431 83.04 -95.00 -157.49
N ALA A 432 82.11 -95.64 -156.77
CA ALA A 432 81.75 -97.04 -156.97
C ALA A 432 81.10 -97.32 -158.35
N LEU A 433 80.35 -96.35 -158.90
CA LEU A 433 79.73 -96.45 -160.22
C LEU A 433 80.72 -96.14 -161.37
N SER A 434 81.74 -95.32 -161.13
CA SER A 434 82.79 -94.99 -162.11
C SER A 434 83.92 -96.04 -162.17
N SER A 435 84.07 -96.88 -161.14
CA SER A 435 84.86 -98.13 -161.21
C SER A 435 84.14 -99.29 -161.93
N SER A 436 82.85 -99.12 -162.27
CA SER A 436 82.03 -100.13 -162.94
C SER A 436 81.95 -99.94 -164.48
N ASN A 437 82.70 -98.99 -165.04
CA ASN A 437 82.85 -98.75 -166.48
C ASN A 437 84.35 -98.79 -166.87
N ILE A 438 84.98 -99.96 -166.73
CA ILE A 438 86.13 -100.46 -167.52
C ILE A 438 85.91 -101.96 -167.71
#